data_AF-A0AAD5QLK6-F1
#
_entry.id   AF-A0AAD5QLK6-F1
#
_cell.length_a   1.000
_cell.length_b   1.000
_cell.length_c   1.000
_cell.angle_alpha   90.00
_cell.angle_beta   90.00
_cell.angle_gamma   90.00
#
_symmetry.space_group_name_H-M   'P 1'
#
loop_
_entity.id
_entity.type
_entity.pdbx_description
1 polymer ?
#
loop_
_entity_poly.entity_id
_entity_poly.type
_entity_poly.pdbx_seq_one_letter_code
_entity_poly.pdbx_strand_id
1 'polypeptide(L)' 'MANAATTKLGCAFHVCDASGIRNLSFVCIRVNIGVPLYNIGEPCSGCGGRNNGKCISNALCNNTGLYGQ' A
#
# COMPACT_ATOMS: atom_id res chain seq x y z
N MET A 1 -6.71 -1.57 -1.92
CA MET A 1 -5.58 -1.43 -0.98
C MET A 1 -5.42 0.06 -0.71
N ALA A 2 -6.22 0.62 0.19
CA ALA A 2 -6.38 2.07 0.32
C ALA A 2 -6.04 2.59 1.73
N ASN A 3 -5.27 1.81 2.49
CA ASN A 3 -4.82 2.24 3.82
C ASN A 3 -3.64 3.19 3.64
N ALA A 4 -3.83 4.48 3.95
CA ALA A 4 -2.83 5.54 3.86
C ALA A 4 -1.62 5.32 4.78
N ALA A 5 -1.77 4.53 5.85
CA ALA A 5 -0.67 4.11 6.71
C ALA A 5 0.11 2.90 6.16
N THR A 6 -0.31 2.31 5.04
CA THR A 6 0.43 1.20 4.39
C THR A 6 1.49 1.77 3.45
N THR A 7 2.75 1.71 3.85
CA THR A 7 3.90 2.15 3.03
C THR A 7 4.64 0.99 2.35
N LYS A 8 4.37 -0.25 2.79
CA LYS A 8 4.98 -1.48 2.27
C LYS A 8 3.91 -2.56 2.11
N LEU A 9 4.04 -3.37 1.06
CA LEU A 9 3.16 -4.50 0.77
C LEU A 9 4.02 -5.67 0.28
N GLY A 10 3.74 -6.87 0.78
CA GLY A 10 4.27 -8.12 0.23
C GLY A 10 3.11 -8.95 -0.32
N CYS A 11 3.24 -9.45 -1.54
CA CYS A 11 2.26 -10.34 -2.15
C CYS A 11 2.93 -11.63 -2.63
N ALA A 12 2.21 -12.73 -2.50
CA ALA A 12 2.57 -14.03 -3.05
C ALA A 12 1.38 -14.60 -3.81
N PHE A 13 1.66 -15.43 -4.81
CA PHE A 13 0.63 -16.18 -5.52
C PHE A 13 1.01 -17.66 -5.56
N HIS A 14 -0.01 -18.51 -5.63
CA HIS A 14 0.15 -19.94 -5.73
C HIS A 14 -0.91 -20.50 -6.67
N VAL A 15 -0.49 -21.34 -7.62
CA VAL A 15 -1.40 -22.06 -8.50
C VAL A 15 -1.63 -23.43 -7.89
N CYS A 16 -2.85 -23.67 -7.43
CA CYS A 16 -3.26 -24.99 -6.95
C CYS A 16 -3.84 -25.79 -8.11
N ASP A 17 -3.35 -27.00 -8.31
CA ASP A 17 -3.94 -27.97 -9.24
C ASP A 17 -4.54 -29.12 -8.42
N ALA A 18 -5.69 -28.85 -7.80
CA ALA A 18 -6.47 -29.86 -7.09
C ALA A 18 -7.59 -30.33 -8.02
N SER A 19 -7.52 -31.59 -8.43
CA SER A 19 -8.60 -32.29 -9.15
C SER A 19 -8.94 -31.74 -10.55
N GLY A 20 -7.95 -31.22 -11.29
CA GLY A 20 -8.12 -30.77 -12.68
C GLY A 20 -8.73 -29.37 -12.84
N ILE A 21 -8.98 -28.66 -11.73
CA ILE A 21 -9.38 -27.25 -11.73
C ILE A 21 -8.16 -26.42 -11.30
N ARG A 22 -7.59 -25.67 -12.24
CA ARG A 22 -6.50 -24.72 -11.97
C ARG A 22 -7.06 -23.53 -11.19
N ASN A 23 -6.74 -23.46 -9.91
CA ASN A 23 -7.09 -22.34 -9.04
C ASN A 23 -5.86 -21.46 -8.82
N LEU A 24 -6.05 -20.14 -8.93
CA LEU A 24 -5.00 -19.16 -8.67
C LEU A 24 -5.31 -18.44 -7.36
N SER A 25 -4.48 -18.69 -6.34
CA SER A 25 -4.58 -18.06 -5.03
C SER A 25 -3.61 -16.88 -4.95
N PHE A 26 -4.09 -15.73 -4.48
CA PHE A 26 -3.29 -14.53 -4.23
C PHE A 26 -3.41 -14.11 -2.77
N VAL A 27 -2.28 -13.90 -2.11
CA VAL A 27 -2.22 -13.45 -0.72
C VAL A 27 -1.33 -12.23 -0.63
N CYS A 28 -1.85 -11.15 -0.05
CA CYS A 28 -1.09 -9.93 0.22
C CYS A 28 -1.17 -9.56 1.70
N ILE A 29 -0.02 -9.32 2.32
CA ILE A 29 0.10 -9.02 3.75
C ILE A 29 0.41 -7.52 3.94
N ARG A 30 -0.26 -6.89 4.92
CA ARG A 30 -0.10 -5.48 5.31
C ARG A 30 0.25 -5.39 6.80
N VAL A 31 1.09 -4.44 7.20
CA VAL A 31 1.66 -4.39 8.56
C VAL A 31 0.86 -3.50 9.55
N ASN A 32 -0.11 -2.69 9.09
CA ASN A 32 -0.85 -1.77 9.98
C ASN A 32 -2.34 -2.11 10.07
N ILE A 33 -2.76 -2.64 11.22
CA ILE A 33 -4.15 -3.01 11.58
C ILE A 33 -4.61 -2.09 12.72
N GLY A 34 -5.83 -1.56 12.66
CA GLY A 34 -6.45 -0.81 13.78
C GLY A 34 -6.41 0.73 13.68
N VAL A 35 -5.95 1.30 12.56
CA VAL A 35 -6.01 2.74 12.28
C VAL A 35 -7.07 3.04 11.21
N PRO A 36 -7.65 4.26 11.19
CA PRO A 36 -8.53 4.67 10.09
C PRO A 36 -7.84 4.48 8.74
N LEU A 37 -8.59 4.02 7.74
CA LEU A 37 -8.05 3.68 6.42
C LEU A 37 -7.34 4.88 5.78
N TYR A 38 -7.88 6.08 5.88
CA TYR A 38 -7.24 7.31 5.42
C TYR A 38 -7.91 8.51 6.09
N ASN A 39 -7.25 9.66 6.04
CA ASN A 39 -7.85 10.93 6.45
C ASN A 39 -8.63 11.53 5.29
N ILE A 40 -9.86 11.97 5.55
CA ILE A 40 -10.68 12.68 4.55
C ILE A 40 -10.12 14.08 4.37
N GLY A 41 -9.91 14.50 3.13
CA GLY A 41 -9.38 15.83 2.82
C GLY A 41 -9.04 15.96 1.34
N GLU A 42 -8.56 17.15 0.96
CA GLU A 42 -8.05 17.39 -0.39
C GLU A 42 -6.86 16.45 -0.68
N PRO A 43 -6.76 15.88 -1.89
CA PRO A 43 -5.59 15.11 -2.32
C PRO A 43 -4.28 15.73 -1.86
N CYS A 44 -3.42 14.91 -1.25
CA CYS A 44 -2.09 15.30 -0.79
C CYS A 44 -2.02 16.39 0.30
N SER A 45 -3.14 16.88 0.84
CA SER A 45 -3.16 17.81 1.98
C SER A 45 -2.46 17.25 3.22
N GLY A 46 -2.44 15.91 3.37
CA GLY A 46 -1.77 15.19 4.44
C GLY A 46 -0.32 14.75 4.15
N CYS A 47 0.26 15.07 2.98
CA CYS A 47 1.67 14.73 2.73
C CYS A 47 2.58 15.67 3.54
N GLY A 48 3.06 15.23 4.72
CA GLY A 48 3.86 16.06 5.63
C GLY A 48 5.27 16.43 5.12
N GLY A 49 5.82 17.58 5.50
CA GLY A 49 7.07 18.12 4.95
C GLY A 49 8.39 17.38 5.25
N ARG A 50 9.48 17.95 4.72
CA ARG A 50 10.93 17.61 4.71
C ARG A 50 11.36 16.16 4.39
N ASN A 51 10.63 15.14 4.85
CA ASN A 51 10.91 13.72 4.60
C ASN A 51 9.67 12.90 4.14
N ASN A 52 8.44 13.44 4.23
CA ASN A 52 7.29 12.83 3.56
C ASN A 52 7.11 13.48 2.19
N GLY A 53 6.96 12.64 1.18
CA GLY A 53 7.30 13.05 -0.17
C GLY A 53 6.26 13.96 -0.79
N LYS A 54 6.68 14.57 -1.90
CA LYS A 54 5.83 15.41 -2.74
C LYS A 54 4.58 14.63 -3.17
N CYS A 55 3.48 15.35 -3.36
CA CYS A 55 2.35 14.82 -4.11
C CYS A 55 2.86 14.42 -5.50
N ILE A 56 2.69 13.16 -5.86
CA ILE A 56 2.92 12.67 -7.22
C ILE A 56 1.58 12.61 -7.94
N SER A 57 1.64 12.56 -9.28
CA SER A 57 0.44 12.46 -10.11
C SER A 57 -0.48 11.34 -9.61
N ASN A 58 -1.80 11.60 -9.61
CA ASN A 58 -2.88 10.74 -9.14
C ASN A 58 -3.14 10.71 -7.62
N ALA A 59 -2.98 11.84 -6.92
CA ALA A 59 -3.39 11.99 -5.51
C ALA A 59 -2.64 11.08 -4.51
N LEU A 60 -1.40 10.70 -4.84
CA LEU A 60 -0.56 9.85 -3.99
C LEU A 60 0.62 10.66 -3.42
N CYS A 61 0.98 10.41 -2.16
CA CYS A 61 2.23 10.93 -1.60
C CYS A 61 3.41 10.06 -2.06
N ASN A 62 4.52 10.70 -2.43
CA ASN A 62 5.78 10.00 -2.64
C ASN A 62 6.39 9.55 -1.30
N ASN A 63 7.09 8.42 -1.29
CA ASN A 63 7.74 7.85 -0.11
C ASN A 63 9.26 7.67 -0.31
N THR A 64 9.92 8.59 -1.04
CA THR A 64 11.37 8.55 -1.31
C THR A 64 12.25 8.63 -0.05
N GLY A 65 11.72 9.09 1.08
CA GLY A 65 12.43 9.13 2.37
C GLY A 65 12.55 7.78 3.09
N LEU A 66 11.88 6.72 2.62
CA LEU A 66 11.91 5.39 3.28
C LEU A 66 13.10 4.51 2.88
N TYR A 67 13.91 4.92 1.90
CA TYR A 67 15.01 4.12 1.32
C TYR A 67 16.39 4.79 1.45
N GLY A 68 16.52 5.81 2.30
CA GLY A 68 17.77 6.54 2.51
C GLY A 68 18.12 6.68 3.98
N GLN A 69 18.26 5.56 4.70
CA GLN A 69 19.11 5.35 5.88
C GLN A 69 19.35 3.85 6.04
#